data_AF-A0A0K8VFS3-F1
#
_entry.id   AF-A0A0K8VFS3-F1
#
_cell.length_a   1.000
_cell.length_b   1.000
_cell.length_c   1.000
_cell.angle_alpha   90.00
_cell.angle_beta   90.00
_cell.angle_gamma   90.00
#
_symmetry.space_group_name_H-M   'P 1'
#
loop_
_entity.id
_entity.type
_entity.pdbx_description
1 polymer ?
#
loop_
_entity_poly.entity_id
_entity_poly.type
_entity_poly.pdbx_seq_one_letter_code
_entity_poly.pdbx_strand_id
1 'polypeptide(L)'
;TIEMASRRIAQTSVNWAALAERVPANQKANFGAFKTKSDAYLRSVLANPENPPQINWAHYKQLIPVAGMVDTFQKQYEALKVPYPVDNVTPQVEAEIKDTKSEIESFKKGSQARIAQYQQSIDHLKQMLPYDQMTMEDYRDSFPEQALDPINRPTFWPHDAEEQRDNKDRAHAEH
;
A
#
# COMPACT_ATOMS: atom_id res chain seq x y z
N THR A 1 -28.59 -1.88 17.63
CA THR A 1 -27.48 -1.71 16.66
C THR A 1 -26.19 -2.43 17.06
N ILE A 2 -25.95 -2.69 18.36
CA ILE A 2 -24.76 -3.42 18.86
C ILE A 2 -24.67 -4.85 18.28
N GLU A 3 -25.79 -5.58 18.18
CA GLU A 3 -25.89 -6.96 17.65
C GLU A 3 -25.38 -7.11 16.19
N MET A 4 -25.47 -6.05 15.39
CA MET A 4 -25.05 -6.07 13.98
C MET A 4 -23.56 -5.72 13.81
N ALA A 5 -22.94 -5.04 14.78
CA ALA A 5 -21.54 -4.62 14.68
C ALA A 5 -20.58 -5.74 15.08
N SER A 6 -20.88 -6.49 16.14
CA SER A 6 -20.09 -7.64 16.59
C SER A 6 -20.04 -8.75 15.54
N ARG A 7 -21.20 -9.12 14.98
CA ARG A 7 -21.29 -10.14 13.91
C ARG A 7 -20.58 -9.75 12.62
N ARG A 8 -20.59 -8.47 12.23
CA ARG A 8 -19.92 -8.00 11.01
C ARG A 8 -18.40 -8.14 11.09
N ILE A 9 -17.80 -7.83 12.25
CA ILE A 9 -16.34 -7.92 12.45
C ILE A 9 -15.87 -9.38 12.46
N ALA A 10 -16.66 -10.28 13.04
CA ALA A 10 -16.35 -11.71 13.05
C ALA A 10 -16.43 -12.39 11.66
N GLN A 11 -17.17 -11.81 10.70
CA GLN A 11 -17.37 -12.39 9.37
C GLN A 11 -16.27 -12.04 8.34
N THR A 12 -15.53 -10.95 8.53
CA THR A 12 -14.49 -10.55 7.56
C THR A 12 -13.14 -11.17 7.92
N SER A 13 -12.89 -12.41 7.48
CA SER A 13 -11.57 -13.03 7.58
C SER A 13 -10.58 -12.33 6.65
N VAL A 14 -9.73 -11.45 7.19
CA VAL A 14 -8.65 -10.80 6.44
C VAL A 14 -7.53 -11.81 6.20
N ASN A 15 -7.16 -12.02 4.93
CA ASN A 15 -6.00 -12.85 4.59
C ASN A 15 -4.70 -12.06 4.78
N TRP A 16 -4.16 -12.11 6.00
CA TRP A 16 -2.93 -11.42 6.38
C TRP A 16 -1.68 -11.91 5.64
N ALA A 17 -1.64 -13.17 5.22
CA ALA A 17 -0.51 -13.73 4.50
C ALA A 17 -0.38 -13.15 3.09
N ALA A 18 -1.49 -13.10 2.34
CA ALA A 18 -1.52 -12.52 1.00
C ALA A 18 -1.22 -11.00 1.00
N LEU A 19 -1.55 -10.31 2.08
CA LEU A 19 -1.16 -8.91 2.27
C LEU A 19 0.34 -8.78 2.56
N ALA A 20 0.89 -9.61 3.44
CA ALA A 20 2.30 -9.56 3.79
C ALA A 20 3.24 -9.78 2.59
N GLU A 21 2.85 -10.62 1.63
CA GLU A 21 3.62 -10.88 0.41
C GLU A 21 3.71 -9.66 -0.52
N ARG A 22 2.68 -8.80 -0.52
CA ARG A 22 2.62 -7.62 -1.41
C ARG A 22 3.23 -6.37 -0.80
N VAL A 23 3.61 -6.41 0.48
CA VAL A 23 4.13 -5.24 1.18
C VAL A 23 5.62 -5.04 0.86
N PRO A 24 6.02 -3.87 0.33
CA PRO A 24 7.40 -3.51 0.12
C PRO A 24 8.24 -3.57 1.41
N ALA A 25 9.53 -3.88 1.31
CA ALA A 25 10.40 -4.08 2.47
C ALA A 25 10.44 -2.88 3.44
N ASN A 26 10.38 -1.65 2.91
CA ASN A 26 10.33 -0.41 3.67
C ASN A 26 9.04 -0.20 4.47
N GLN A 27 7.95 -0.90 4.11
CA GLN A 27 6.63 -0.73 4.75
C GLN A 27 6.25 -1.89 5.68
N LYS A 28 7.08 -2.95 5.78
CA LYS A 28 6.80 -4.13 6.60
C LYS A 28 6.60 -3.79 8.09
N ALA A 29 7.36 -2.83 8.63
CA ALA A 29 7.22 -2.39 10.01
C ALA A 29 5.83 -1.77 10.27
N ASN A 30 5.36 -0.90 9.37
CA ASN A 30 4.05 -0.26 9.48
C ASN A 30 2.92 -1.28 9.36
N PHE A 31 3.06 -2.25 8.44
CA PHE A 31 2.10 -3.34 8.29
C PHE A 31 2.02 -4.22 9.55
N GLY A 32 3.15 -4.56 10.15
CA GLY A 32 3.20 -5.30 11.41
C GLY A 32 2.50 -4.57 12.55
N ALA A 33 2.74 -3.25 12.67
CA ALA A 33 2.06 -2.41 13.65
C ALA A 33 0.54 -2.34 13.42
N PHE A 34 0.11 -2.19 12.17
CA PHE A 34 -1.31 -2.19 11.80
C PHE A 34 -1.99 -3.52 12.16
N LYS A 35 -1.38 -4.65 11.78
CA LYS A 35 -1.89 -5.98 12.12
C LYS A 35 -2.03 -6.15 13.63
N THR A 36 -1.02 -5.74 14.39
CA THR A 36 -1.01 -5.87 15.86
C THR A 36 -2.17 -5.08 16.49
N LYS A 37 -2.41 -3.85 16.01
CA LYS A 37 -3.56 -3.04 16.45
C LYS A 37 -4.89 -3.70 16.07
N SER A 38 -5.02 -4.17 14.84
CA SER A 38 -6.23 -4.85 14.35
C SER A 38 -6.56 -6.09 15.20
N ASP A 39 -5.57 -6.95 15.45
CA ASP A 39 -5.75 -8.14 16.28
C ASP A 39 -6.06 -7.79 17.74
N ALA A 40 -5.48 -6.70 18.28
CA ALA A 40 -5.78 -6.24 19.64
C ALA A 40 -7.24 -5.77 19.77
N TYR A 41 -7.75 -5.02 18.80
CA TYR A 41 -9.16 -4.61 18.78
C TYR A 41 -10.11 -5.79 18.57
N LEU A 42 -9.74 -6.74 17.71
CA LEU A 42 -10.54 -7.94 17.50
C LEU A 42 -10.66 -8.75 18.81
N ARG A 43 -9.56 -8.91 19.56
CA ARG A 43 -9.60 -9.57 20.87
C ARG A 43 -10.45 -8.81 21.89
N SER A 44 -10.38 -7.49 21.93
CA SER A 44 -11.21 -6.71 22.87
C SER A 44 -12.69 -6.77 22.53
N VAL A 45 -13.06 -6.82 21.25
CA VAL A 45 -14.44 -7.03 20.81
C VAL A 45 -14.93 -8.43 21.19
N LEU A 46 -14.11 -9.47 21.02
CA LEU A 46 -14.47 -10.84 21.39
C LEU A 46 -14.55 -11.07 22.91
N ALA A 47 -13.74 -10.34 23.70
CA ALA A 47 -13.72 -10.49 25.16
C ALA A 47 -14.91 -9.81 25.85
N ASN A 48 -15.53 -8.82 25.21
CA ASN A 48 -16.66 -8.10 25.76
C ASN A 48 -17.99 -8.80 25.38
N PRO A 49 -18.80 -9.24 26.34
CA PRO A 49 -20.09 -9.85 26.05
C PRO A 49 -21.05 -8.82 25.41
N GLU A 50 -21.89 -9.29 24.49
CA GLU A 50 -22.82 -8.44 23.71
C GLU A 50 -23.86 -7.72 24.58
N ASN A 51 -24.18 -8.29 25.75
CA ASN A 51 -25.05 -7.69 26.75
C ASN A 51 -24.26 -7.46 28.05
N PRO A 52 -24.49 -6.33 28.76
CA PRO A 52 -23.93 -6.14 30.08
C PRO A 52 -24.39 -7.27 31.01
N PRO A 53 -23.55 -7.70 31.97
CA PRO A 53 -23.92 -8.74 32.92
C PRO A 53 -25.21 -8.35 33.66
N GLN A 54 -26.19 -9.26 33.68
CA GLN A 54 -27.46 -9.00 34.34
C GLN A 54 -27.26 -8.82 35.84
N ILE A 55 -27.72 -7.69 36.37
CA ILE A 55 -27.68 -7.40 37.80
C ILE A 55 -28.78 -8.22 38.49
N ASN A 56 -28.42 -9.00 39.51
CA ASN A 56 -29.38 -9.73 40.31
C ASN A 56 -30.07 -8.80 41.33
N TRP A 57 -31.06 -8.05 40.88
CA TRP A 57 -31.82 -7.11 41.71
C TRP A 57 -32.57 -7.79 42.86
N ALA A 58 -32.95 -9.07 42.74
CA ALA A 58 -33.65 -9.81 43.78
C ALA A 58 -32.79 -10.04 45.03
N HIS A 59 -31.48 -10.28 44.84
CA HIS A 59 -30.53 -10.40 45.94
C HIS A 59 -30.39 -9.08 46.72
N TYR A 60 -30.31 -7.95 46.01
CA TYR A 60 -30.18 -6.63 46.63
C TYR A 60 -31.46 -6.18 47.35
N LYS A 61 -32.65 -6.55 46.86
CA LYS A 61 -33.92 -6.30 47.56
C LYS A 61 -34.04 -7.02 48.89
N GLN A 62 -33.35 -8.15 49.09
CA GLN A 62 -33.35 -8.90 50.34
C GLN A 62 -32.38 -8.35 51.39
N LEU A 63 -31.25 -7.77 50.97
CA LEU A 63 -30.21 -7.25 51.86
C LEU A 63 -30.42 -5.79 52.27
N ILE A 64 -31.13 -4.99 51.46
CA ILE A 64 -31.30 -3.56 51.69
C ILE A 64 -32.62 -3.31 52.42
N PRO A 65 -32.59 -2.81 53.67
CA PRO A 65 -33.81 -2.57 54.47
C PRO A 65 -34.58 -1.30 54.05
N VAL A 66 -34.03 -0.48 53.16
CA VAL A 66 -34.67 0.75 52.66
C VAL A 66 -35.63 0.40 51.51
N ALA A 67 -36.92 0.40 51.82
CA ALA A 67 -37.97 0.14 50.85
C ALA A 67 -37.96 1.16 49.70
N GLY A 68 -37.96 0.66 48.45
CA GLY A 68 -38.06 1.48 47.23
C GLY A 68 -36.73 2.00 46.66
N MET A 69 -35.61 1.92 47.38
CA MET A 69 -34.30 2.37 46.87
C MET A 69 -33.78 1.48 45.73
N VAL A 70 -33.94 0.16 45.84
CA VAL A 70 -33.50 -0.77 44.78
C VAL A 70 -34.35 -0.65 43.53
N ASP A 71 -35.66 -0.34 43.67
CA ASP A 71 -36.56 -0.14 42.54
C ASP A 71 -36.27 1.15 41.76
N THR A 72 -35.84 2.23 42.43
CA THR A 72 -35.44 3.47 41.74
C THR A 72 -34.14 3.27 40.95
N PHE A 73 -33.15 2.56 41.50
CA PHE A 73 -31.93 2.21 40.77
C PHE A 73 -32.16 1.26 39.61
N GLN A 74 -33.03 0.26 39.77
CA GLN A 74 -33.41 -0.62 38.66
C GLN A 74 -34.00 0.19 37.50
N LYS A 75 -34.96 1.09 37.79
CA LYS A 75 -35.58 1.96 36.77
C LYS A 75 -34.58 2.89 36.09
N GLN A 76 -33.66 3.50 36.85
CA GLN A 76 -32.64 4.39 36.30
C GLN A 76 -31.62 3.63 35.44
N TYR A 77 -31.25 2.41 35.84
CA TYR A 77 -30.33 1.56 35.09
C TYR A 77 -30.95 1.08 33.77
N GLU A 78 -32.21 0.65 33.78
CA GLU A 78 -32.93 0.25 32.57
C GLU A 78 -33.21 1.42 31.62
N ALA A 79 -33.34 2.64 32.16
CA ALA A 79 -33.50 3.86 31.37
C ALA A 79 -32.20 4.36 30.72
N LEU A 80 -31.04 3.94 31.24
CA LEU A 80 -29.74 4.35 30.73
C LEU A 80 -29.44 3.62 29.41
N LYS A 81 -29.61 4.33 28.28
CA LYS A 81 -29.16 3.88 26.97
C LYS A 81 -27.77 4.45 26.70
N VAL A 82 -26.77 3.59 26.54
CA VAL A 82 -25.43 4.02 26.11
C VAL A 82 -25.50 4.41 24.63
N PRO A 83 -25.23 5.67 24.26
CA PRO A 83 -25.25 6.09 22.87
C PRO A 83 -24.11 5.42 22.10
N TYR A 84 -24.41 4.99 20.88
CA TYR A 84 -23.40 4.42 19.98
C TYR A 84 -22.46 5.53 19.49
N PRO A 85 -21.15 5.30 19.36
CA PRO A 85 -20.22 6.28 18.82
C PRO A 85 -20.64 6.72 17.41
N VAL A 86 -20.57 8.03 17.14
CA VAL A 86 -20.79 8.56 15.78
C VAL A 86 -19.58 8.20 14.91
N ASP A 87 -19.84 7.67 13.72
CA ASP A 87 -18.79 7.35 12.75
C ASP A 87 -18.35 8.61 12.00
N ASN A 88 -17.11 9.01 12.21
CA ASN A 88 -16.46 10.14 11.55
C ASN A 88 -15.27 9.72 10.66
N VAL A 89 -14.91 8.43 10.64
CA VAL A 89 -13.68 7.93 9.99
C VAL A 89 -13.99 7.31 8.62
N THR A 90 -15.16 6.68 8.44
CA THR A 90 -15.57 6.12 7.14
C THR A 90 -15.42 7.09 5.95
N PRO A 91 -15.85 8.37 6.01
CA PRO A 91 -15.67 9.29 4.88
C PRO A 91 -14.20 9.61 4.58
N GLN A 92 -13.32 9.59 5.59
CA GLN A 92 -11.88 9.82 5.40
C GLN A 92 -11.25 8.64 4.66
N VAL A 93 -11.60 7.42 5.05
CA VAL A 93 -11.13 6.18 4.40
C VAL A 93 -11.62 6.10 2.95
N GLU A 94 -12.87 6.48 2.68
CA GLU A 94 -13.39 6.50 1.31
C GLU A 94 -12.65 7.49 0.41
N ALA A 95 -12.26 8.66 0.94
CA ALA A 95 -11.44 9.62 0.22
C ALA A 95 -10.06 9.05 -0.11
N GLU A 96 -9.36 8.47 0.87
CA GLU A 96 -8.05 7.84 0.65
C GLU A 96 -8.11 6.68 -0.36
N ILE A 97 -9.18 5.86 -0.31
CA ILE A 97 -9.39 4.78 -1.29
C ILE A 97 -9.54 5.35 -2.70
N LYS A 98 -10.25 6.46 -2.86
CA LYS A 98 -10.44 7.11 -4.16
C LYS A 98 -9.12 7.65 -4.71
N ASP A 99 -8.34 8.33 -3.87
CA ASP A 99 -7.05 8.90 -4.27
C ASP A 99 -6.06 7.79 -4.66
N THR A 100 -5.96 6.75 -3.83
CA THR A 100 -5.10 5.59 -4.10
C THR A 100 -5.49 4.86 -5.39
N LYS A 101 -6.79 4.77 -5.71
CA LYS A 101 -7.26 4.16 -6.98
C LYS A 101 -6.77 4.96 -8.19
N SER A 102 -6.84 6.28 -8.13
CA SER A 102 -6.34 7.18 -9.20
C SER A 102 -4.83 7.00 -9.41
N GLU A 103 -4.07 6.93 -8.32
CA GLU A 103 -2.63 6.67 -8.39
C GLU A 103 -2.31 5.31 -9.01
N ILE A 104 -3.04 4.26 -8.63
CA ILE A 104 -2.88 2.91 -9.21
C ILE A 104 -3.17 2.92 -10.72
N GLU A 105 -4.21 3.62 -11.16
CA GLU A 105 -4.56 3.71 -12.58
C GLU A 105 -3.47 4.44 -13.39
N SER A 106 -2.95 5.55 -12.86
CA SER A 106 -1.85 6.27 -13.51
C SER A 106 -0.56 5.42 -13.57
N PHE A 107 -0.24 4.70 -12.50
CA PHE A 107 0.90 3.77 -12.47
C PHE A 107 0.76 2.62 -13.46
N LYS A 108 -0.45 2.03 -13.59
CA LYS A 108 -0.73 0.98 -14.59
C LYS A 108 -0.51 1.50 -16.01
N LYS A 109 -1.00 2.69 -16.33
CA LYS A 109 -0.82 3.30 -17.65
C LYS A 109 0.65 3.56 -17.96
N GLY A 110 1.40 4.12 -17.00
CA GLY A 110 2.85 4.33 -17.14
C GLY A 110 3.62 3.02 -17.32
N SER A 111 3.24 1.98 -16.59
CA SER A 111 3.84 0.65 -16.70
C SER A 111 3.57 0.01 -18.06
N GLN A 112 2.35 0.09 -18.57
CA GLN A 112 2.01 -0.42 -19.91
C GLN A 112 2.80 0.29 -21.02
N ALA A 113 2.94 1.61 -20.94
CA ALA A 113 3.77 2.37 -21.88
C ALA A 113 5.23 1.92 -21.84
N ARG A 114 5.78 1.71 -20.64
CA ARG A 114 7.15 1.22 -20.46
C ARG A 114 7.35 -0.21 -20.99
N ILE A 115 6.37 -1.10 -20.77
CA ILE A 115 6.39 -2.46 -21.34
C ILE A 115 6.41 -2.40 -22.88
N ALA A 116 5.60 -1.54 -23.48
CA ALA A 116 5.59 -1.37 -24.93
C ALA A 116 6.94 -0.86 -25.47
N GLN A 117 7.56 0.10 -24.80
CA GLN A 117 8.91 0.59 -25.16
C GLN A 117 9.96 -0.52 -25.06
N TYR A 118 9.98 -1.28 -23.96
CA TYR A 118 10.94 -2.38 -23.82
C TYR A 118 10.70 -3.50 -24.83
N GLN A 119 9.45 -3.78 -25.19
CA GLN A 119 9.15 -4.76 -26.22
C GLN A 119 9.72 -4.32 -27.58
N GLN A 120 9.58 -3.05 -27.95
CA GLN A 120 10.20 -2.50 -29.15
C GLN A 120 11.73 -2.62 -29.11
N SER A 121 12.37 -2.31 -27.98
CA SER A 121 13.81 -2.48 -27.82
C SER A 121 14.26 -3.95 -27.95
N ILE A 122 13.50 -4.89 -27.36
CA ILE A 122 13.76 -6.32 -27.48
C ILE A 122 13.63 -6.78 -28.94
N ASP A 123 12.60 -6.32 -29.64
CA ASP A 123 12.37 -6.70 -31.03
C ASP A 123 13.46 -6.13 -31.95
N HIS A 124 13.91 -4.90 -31.69
CA HIS A 124 15.07 -4.30 -32.36
C HIS A 124 16.35 -5.13 -32.13
N LEU A 125 16.65 -5.51 -30.89
CA LEU A 125 17.81 -6.34 -30.57
C LEU A 125 17.74 -7.74 -31.18
N LYS A 126 16.54 -8.31 -31.35
CA LYS A 126 16.36 -9.61 -32.02
C LYS A 126 16.51 -9.53 -33.54
N GLN A 127 16.21 -8.38 -34.13
CA GLN A 127 16.37 -8.14 -35.56
C GLN A 127 17.82 -7.86 -35.95
N MET A 128 18.65 -7.41 -35.00
CA MET A 128 20.08 -7.25 -35.23
C MET A 128 20.77 -8.57 -35.49
N LEU A 129 21.80 -8.51 -36.33
CA LEU A 129 22.72 -9.63 -36.53
C LEU A 129 23.43 -9.92 -35.19
N PRO A 130 23.71 -11.20 -34.87
CA PRO A 130 24.54 -11.53 -33.73
C PRO A 130 25.87 -10.78 -33.76
N TYR A 131 26.29 -10.24 -32.62
CA TYR A 131 27.50 -9.41 -32.51
C TYR A 131 28.78 -10.08 -33.06
N ASP A 132 28.88 -11.40 -33.01
CA ASP A 132 30.02 -12.17 -33.54
C ASP A 132 30.13 -12.14 -35.08
N GLN A 133 29.03 -11.82 -35.77
CA GLN A 133 28.95 -11.76 -37.23
C GLN A 133 28.80 -10.32 -37.75
N MET A 134 28.69 -9.35 -36.85
CA MET A 134 28.46 -7.95 -37.18
C MET A 134 29.77 -7.25 -37.56
N THR A 135 29.76 -6.54 -38.69
CA THR A 135 30.90 -5.71 -39.09
C THR A 135 30.90 -4.38 -38.32
N MET A 136 32.02 -3.66 -38.32
CA MET A 136 32.11 -2.36 -37.64
C MET A 136 31.24 -1.31 -38.34
N GLU A 137 31.01 -1.47 -39.64
CA GLU A 137 30.08 -0.68 -40.44
C GLU A 137 28.62 -0.94 -40.01
N ASP A 138 28.22 -2.21 -39.89
CA ASP A 138 26.87 -2.58 -39.41
C ASP A 138 26.63 -2.10 -37.96
N TYR A 139 27.67 -2.12 -37.13
CA TYR A 139 27.62 -1.57 -35.77
C TYR A 139 27.40 -0.06 -35.78
N ARG A 140 28.06 0.66 -36.70
CA ARG A 140 27.88 2.11 -36.87
C ARG A 140 26.45 2.45 -37.31
N ASP A 141 25.86 1.65 -38.18
CA ASP A 141 24.49 1.90 -38.66
C ASP A 141 23.43 1.58 -37.58
N SER A 142 23.64 0.54 -36.78
CA SER A 142 22.72 0.14 -35.70
C SER A 142 22.89 0.98 -34.43
N PHE A 143 24.11 1.44 -34.13
CA PHE A 143 24.44 2.23 -32.94
C PHE A 143 25.27 3.48 -33.30
N PRO A 144 24.73 4.43 -34.07
CA PRO A 144 25.46 5.62 -34.51
C PRO A 144 25.93 6.52 -33.38
N GLU A 145 25.27 6.45 -32.22
CA GLU A 145 25.60 7.20 -31.01
C GLU A 145 26.79 6.63 -30.23
N GLN A 146 27.05 5.33 -30.36
CA GLN A 146 28.12 4.63 -29.63
C GLN A 146 29.33 4.32 -30.52
N ALA A 147 29.12 4.28 -31.84
CA ALA A 147 30.19 4.02 -32.78
C ALA A 147 31.23 5.15 -32.81
N LEU A 148 32.47 4.77 -33.07
CA LEU A 148 33.57 5.72 -33.25
C LEU A 148 33.30 6.59 -34.48
N ASP A 149 33.18 7.89 -34.26
CA ASP A 149 33.02 8.86 -35.33
C ASP A 149 34.09 9.96 -35.27
N PRO A 150 35.29 9.72 -35.82
CA PRO A 150 36.41 10.66 -35.74
C PRO A 150 36.14 12.03 -36.39
N ILE A 151 35.12 12.13 -37.26
CA ILE A 151 34.78 13.34 -38.00
C ILE A 151 33.90 14.26 -37.17
N ASN A 152 32.76 13.76 -36.66
CA ASN A 152 31.81 14.57 -35.91
C ASN A 152 32.04 14.52 -34.38
N ARG A 153 32.60 13.42 -33.87
CA ARG A 153 32.84 13.17 -32.44
C ARG A 153 34.26 12.64 -32.20
N PRO A 154 35.30 13.48 -32.39
CA PRO A 154 36.68 13.06 -32.18
C PRO A 154 36.90 12.66 -30.71
N THR A 155 37.40 11.46 -30.51
CA THR A 155 37.76 10.91 -29.20
C THR A 155 39.25 10.56 -29.20
N PHE A 156 39.89 10.73 -28.04
CA PHE A 156 41.30 10.40 -27.85
C PHE A 156 41.47 8.92 -27.51
N TRP A 157 42.48 8.25 -28.07
CA TRP A 157 42.82 6.87 -27.71
C TRP A 157 43.12 6.78 -26.20
N PRO A 158 42.59 5.80 -25.43
CA PRO A 158 42.01 4.50 -25.81
C PRO A 158 40.50 4.53 -26.05
N HIS A 159 39.88 5.70 -26.24
CA HIS A 159 38.45 5.90 -26.46
C HIS A 159 37.55 5.54 -25.27
N ASP A 160 38.15 5.37 -24.08
CA ASP A 160 37.41 5.12 -22.84
C ASP A 160 36.77 6.40 -22.31
N ALA A 161 35.56 6.26 -21.76
CA ALA A 161 34.77 7.37 -21.24
C ALA A 161 35.49 8.18 -20.14
N GLU A 162 36.45 7.60 -19.43
CA GLU A 162 37.22 8.26 -18.37
C GLU A 162 38.29 9.21 -18.92
N GLU A 163 38.85 8.88 -20.09
CA GLU A 163 39.89 9.67 -20.75
C GLU A 163 39.31 10.76 -21.67
N GLN A 164 38.03 10.65 -22.06
CA GLN A 164 37.31 11.67 -22.81
C GLN A 164 36.82 12.85 -21.94
N ARG A 165 37.68 13.41 -21.07
CA ARG A 165 37.31 14.48 -20.12
C ARG A 165 36.73 15.71 -20.84
N ASP A 166 37.39 16.18 -21.89
CA ASP A 166 36.98 17.39 -22.62
C ASP A 166 35.74 17.18 -23.51
N ASN A 167 35.39 15.94 -23.86
CA ASN A 167 34.24 15.63 -24.71
C ASN A 167 32.93 15.56 -23.91
N LYS A 168 33.01 15.18 -22.63
CA LYS A 168 31.86 15.24 -21.70
C LYS A 168 31.33 16.66 -21.52
N ASP A 169 32.23 17.64 -21.47
CA ASP A 169 31.87 19.05 -21.28
C ASP A 169 31.23 19.68 -22.53
N ARG A 170 31.55 19.18 -23.74
CA ARG A 170 30.93 19.63 -25.00
C ARG A 170 29.51 19.10 -25.19
N ALA A 171 29.25 17.85 -24.85
CA ALA A 171 27.91 17.25 -24.95
C ALA A 171 26.88 17.91 -24.02
N HIS A 172 27.31 18.55 -22.93
CA HIS A 172 26.45 19.32 -22.02
C HIS A 172 26.23 20.79 -22.45
N ALA A 173 26.99 21.30 -23.43
CA ALA A 173 26.90 22.69 -23.88
C ALA A 173 25.94 22.92 -25.06
N GLU A 174 25.49 21.85 -25.72
CA GLU A 174 24.60 21.90 -26.89
C GLU A 174 23.13 21.54 -26.59
N HIS A 175 22.72 21.59 -25.31
CA HIS A 175 21.33 21.46 -24.88
C HIS A 175 20.70 22.80 -24.49
#